data_AF-T1AHL2-F1
#
_entry.id   AF-T1AHL2-F1
#
_cell.length_a   1.000
_cell.length_b   1.000
_cell.length_c   1.000
_cell.angle_alpha   90.00
_cell.angle_beta   90.00
_cell.angle_gamma   90.00
#
_symmetry.space_group_name_H-M   'P 1'
#
loop_
_entity.id
_entity.type
_entity.pdbx_description
1 polymer ?
#
loop_
_entity_poly.entity_id
_entity_poly.type
_entity_poly.pdbx_seq_one_letter_code
_entity_poly.pdbx_strand_id
1 'polypeptide(L)'
;IVESLRDNGVAVNGFIASGGLPVKSPLMMQIYSDVLKARITLPESAQSVAMGAAILGCIAADAKLTGYQSITDTIRAMARQRTDLAYEPDVANARQYDNLYTFYRKMTDANGVIAGVMHGLRSFA
;
A
#
# COMPACT_ATOMS: atom_id res chain seq x y z
N ILE A 1 8.97 -3.43 5.79
CA ILE A 1 8.08 -2.26 6.05
C ILE A 1 6.88 -2.69 6.89
N VAL A 2 5.94 -3.48 6.34
CA VAL A 2 4.72 -3.88 7.08
C VAL A 2 5.04 -4.61 8.38
N GLU A 3 5.98 -5.56 8.35
CA GLU A 3 6.49 -6.23 9.57
C GLU A 3 7.04 -5.21 10.56
N SER A 4 7.91 -4.30 10.13
CA SER A 4 8.47 -3.24 10.97
C SER A 4 7.39 -2.37 11.63
N LEU A 5 6.31 -2.02 10.92
CA LEU A 5 5.19 -1.29 11.52
C LEU A 5 4.51 -2.12 12.62
N ARG A 6 4.20 -3.39 12.33
CA ARG A 6 3.56 -4.32 13.28
C ARG A 6 4.42 -4.59 14.51
N ASP A 7 5.72 -4.82 14.32
CA ASP A 7 6.69 -5.06 15.39
C ASP A 7 6.84 -3.85 16.32
N ASN A 8 6.56 -2.64 15.80
CA ASN A 8 6.56 -1.40 16.57
C ASN A 8 5.15 -0.99 17.05
N GLY A 9 4.19 -1.92 17.10
CA GLY A 9 2.85 -1.70 17.64
C GLY A 9 1.88 -0.95 16.73
N VAL A 10 2.26 -0.69 15.47
CA VAL A 10 1.38 -0.05 14.49
C VAL A 10 0.63 -1.12 13.70
N ALA A 11 -0.67 -1.26 13.99
CA ALA A 11 -1.53 -2.23 13.31
C ALA A 11 -1.70 -1.89 11.82
N VAL A 12 -1.55 -2.90 10.96
CA VAL A 12 -1.80 -2.80 9.51
C VAL A 12 -2.95 -3.72 9.16
N ASN A 13 -4.14 -3.12 9.04
CA ASN A 13 -5.44 -3.81 8.95
C ASN A 13 -5.96 -3.97 7.51
N GLY A 14 -5.32 -3.35 6.52
CA GLY A 14 -5.76 -3.43 5.13
C GLY A 14 -4.83 -2.67 4.19
N PHE A 15 -4.98 -2.96 2.91
CA PHE A 15 -4.16 -2.37 1.85
C PHE A 15 -5.06 -1.79 0.75
N ILE A 16 -4.80 -0.53 0.40
CA ILE A 16 -5.42 0.15 -0.73
C ILE A 16 -4.30 0.55 -1.67
N ALA A 17 -4.30 0.03 -2.90
CA ALA A 17 -3.29 0.34 -3.89
C ALA A 17 -3.81 1.40 -4.87
N SER A 18 -3.14 2.54 -4.93
CA SER A 18 -3.47 3.65 -5.84
C SER A 18 -2.31 3.98 -6.79
N GLY A 19 -2.58 4.81 -7.79
CA GLY A 19 -1.59 5.27 -8.77
C GLY A 19 -1.52 4.39 -10.01
N GLY A 20 -0.42 4.51 -10.77
CA GLY A 20 -0.31 3.85 -12.08
C GLY A 20 0.00 2.36 -12.03
N LEU A 21 0.68 1.88 -10.97
CA LEU A 21 1.11 0.48 -10.89
C LEU A 21 -0.06 -0.52 -10.85
N PRO A 22 -1.11 -0.33 -10.01
CA PRO A 22 -2.23 -1.27 -9.95
C PRO A 22 -2.97 -1.42 -11.28
N VAL A 23 -3.01 -0.34 -12.09
CA VAL A 23 -3.61 -0.34 -13.43
C VAL A 23 -2.71 -1.04 -14.44
N LYS A 24 -1.40 -0.85 -14.34
CA LYS A 24 -0.42 -1.36 -15.33
C LYS A 24 -0.04 -2.81 -15.13
N SER A 25 -0.10 -3.34 -13.91
CA SER A 25 0.38 -4.69 -13.63
C SER A 25 -0.49 -5.43 -12.61
N PRO A 26 -1.51 -6.16 -13.08
CA PRO A 26 -2.30 -7.06 -12.25
C PRO A 26 -1.45 -8.16 -11.59
N LEU A 27 -0.42 -8.66 -12.30
CA LEU A 27 0.49 -9.66 -11.76
C LEU A 27 1.23 -9.13 -10.51
N MET A 28 1.76 -7.91 -10.56
CA MET A 28 2.43 -7.31 -9.39
C MET A 28 1.48 -7.14 -8.21
N MET A 29 0.21 -6.81 -8.45
CA MET A 29 -0.79 -6.70 -7.37
C MET A 29 -1.10 -8.06 -6.75
N GLN A 30 -1.18 -9.12 -7.56
CA GLN A 30 -1.34 -10.47 -7.04
C GLN A 30 -0.14 -10.90 -6.19
N ILE A 31 1.08 -10.68 -6.67
CA ILE A 31 2.31 -10.96 -5.93
C ILE A 31 2.32 -10.20 -4.59
N TYR A 32 1.93 -8.92 -4.58
CA TYR A 32 1.83 -8.15 -3.35
C TYR A 32 0.78 -8.73 -2.39
N SER A 33 -0.39 -9.11 -2.90
CA SER A 33 -1.43 -9.74 -2.07
C SER A 33 -0.93 -11.04 -1.43
N ASP A 34 -0.29 -11.90 -2.23
CA ASP A 34 0.27 -13.19 -1.79
C ASP A 34 1.38 -13.00 -0.74
N VAL A 35 2.33 -12.09 -0.99
CA VAL A 35 3.45 -11.79 -0.08
C VAL A 35 2.96 -11.16 1.22
N LEU A 36 2.01 -10.21 1.15
CA LEU A 36 1.45 -9.54 2.32
C LEU A 36 0.43 -10.39 3.07
N LYS A 37 -0.04 -11.48 2.44
CA LYS A 37 -1.12 -12.35 2.91
C LYS A 37 -2.37 -11.55 3.27
N ALA A 38 -2.72 -10.60 2.40
CA ALA A 38 -3.76 -9.64 2.71
C ALA A 38 -4.45 -9.14 1.45
N ARG A 39 -5.78 -8.98 1.56
CA ARG A 39 -6.60 -8.37 0.51
C ARG A 39 -6.11 -6.97 0.15
N ILE A 40 -5.94 -6.72 -1.14
CA ILE A 40 -5.63 -5.39 -1.69
C ILE A 40 -6.84 -4.87 -2.47
N THR A 41 -7.37 -3.72 -2.08
CA THR A 41 -8.43 -3.02 -2.80
C THR A 41 -7.89 -1.82 -3.58
N LEU A 42 -8.66 -1.35 -4.55
CA LEU A 42 -8.30 -0.23 -5.41
C LEU A 42 -9.32 0.91 -5.23
N PRO A 43 -8.90 2.18 -5.31
CA PRO A 43 -9.83 3.29 -5.34
C PRO A 43 -10.63 3.29 -6.64
N GLU A 44 -11.88 3.76 -6.59
CA GLU A 44 -12.72 3.95 -7.79
C GLU A 44 -12.15 5.06 -8.69
N SER A 45 -11.61 6.13 -8.07
CA SER A 45 -11.01 7.24 -8.81
C SER A 45 -9.59 6.91 -9.28
N ALA A 46 -9.35 7.09 -10.59
CA ALA A 46 -8.02 7.07 -11.20
C ALA A 46 -7.13 8.25 -10.75
N GLN A 47 -7.71 9.30 -10.16
CA GLN A 47 -7.02 10.50 -9.70
C GLN A 47 -7.05 10.59 -8.17
N SER A 48 -6.51 9.59 -7.48
CA SER A 48 -6.61 9.47 -6.03
C SER A 48 -6.01 10.67 -5.28
N VAL A 49 -4.94 11.29 -5.81
CA VAL A 49 -4.33 12.50 -5.22
C VAL A 49 -5.26 13.71 -5.35
N ALA A 50 -5.83 13.95 -6.53
CA ALA A 50 -6.78 15.04 -6.74
C ALA A 50 -8.06 14.84 -5.91
N MET A 51 -8.52 13.59 -5.77
CA MET A 51 -9.63 13.25 -4.89
C MET A 51 -9.33 13.60 -3.43
N GLY A 52 -8.13 13.31 -2.95
CA GLY A 52 -7.69 13.72 -1.60
C GLY A 52 -7.71 15.24 -1.40
N ALA A 53 -7.24 16.00 -2.39
CA ALA A 53 -7.30 17.47 -2.34
C ALA A 53 -8.76 17.99 -2.32
N ALA A 54 -9.65 17.39 -3.12
CA ALA A 54 -11.07 17.74 -3.12
C ALA A 54 -11.74 17.43 -1.78
N ILE A 55 -11.45 16.28 -1.17
CA ILE A 55 -11.93 15.92 0.17
C ILE A 55 -11.49 16.97 1.19
N LEU A 56 -10.23 17.38 1.18
CA LEU A 56 -9.72 18.43 2.07
C LEU A 56 -10.42 19.77 1.83
N GLY A 57 -10.67 20.14 0.58
CA GLY A 57 -11.46 21.32 0.23
C GLY A 57 -12.88 21.28 0.79
N CYS A 58 -13.55 20.13 0.70
CA CYS A 58 -14.88 19.93 1.29
C CYS A 58 -14.87 19.98 2.82
N ILE A 59 -13.82 19.47 3.46
CA ILE A 59 -13.66 19.53 4.92
C ILE A 59 -13.42 20.98 5.40
N ALA A 60 -12.70 21.78 4.61
CA ALA A 60 -12.41 23.17 4.95
C ALA A 60 -13.60 24.12 4.73
N ALA A 61 -14.52 23.77 3.83
CA ALA A 61 -15.72 24.55 3.55
C ALA A 61 -16.81 24.35 4.62
N ASP A 62 -17.73 25.33 4.74
CA ASP A 62 -18.85 25.25 5.67
C ASP A 62 -19.73 24.02 5.36
N ALA A 63 -20.08 23.24 6.38
CA ALA A 63 -20.93 22.05 6.28
C ALA A 63 -22.29 22.35 5.61
N LYS A 64 -22.82 23.56 5.75
CA LYS A 64 -24.07 23.99 5.08
C LYS A 64 -23.92 24.10 3.56
N LEU A 65 -22.70 24.36 3.07
CA LEU A 65 -22.40 24.46 1.63
C LEU A 65 -22.10 23.09 1.03
N THR A 66 -21.43 22.21 1.78
CA THR A 66 -20.99 20.90 1.27
C THR A 66 -21.99 19.78 1.52
N GLY A 67 -22.87 19.95 2.51
CA GLY A 67 -23.84 18.94 2.93
C GLY A 67 -23.24 17.81 3.78
N TYR A 68 -21.94 17.86 4.10
CA TYR A 68 -21.28 16.85 4.92
C TYR A 68 -21.23 17.26 6.40
N GLN A 69 -21.64 16.36 7.29
CA GLN A 69 -21.75 16.64 8.72
C GLN A 69 -20.46 16.35 9.51
N SER A 70 -19.55 15.56 8.94
CA SER A 70 -18.28 15.21 9.59
C SER A 70 -17.19 14.87 8.56
N ILE A 71 -15.93 14.94 8.99
CA ILE A 71 -14.78 14.50 8.20
C ILE A 71 -14.95 13.06 7.73
N THR A 72 -15.41 12.18 8.62
CA THR A 72 -15.61 10.77 8.31
C THR A 72 -16.68 10.57 7.24
N ASP A 73 -17.76 11.35 7.28
CA ASP A 73 -18.83 11.27 6.28
C ASP A 73 -18.36 11.78 4.92
N THR A 74 -17.59 12.88 4.89
CA THR A 74 -16.97 13.40 3.66
C THR A 74 -16.06 12.35 3.03
N ILE A 75 -15.15 11.76 3.82
CA ILE A 75 -14.23 10.71 3.34
C ILE A 75 -15.02 9.51 2.85
N ARG A 76 -16.03 9.03 3.61
CA ARG A 76 -16.83 7.86 3.22
C ARG A 76 -17.61 8.10 1.91
N ALA A 77 -18.15 9.29 1.72
CA ALA A 77 -18.89 9.64 0.52
C ALA A 77 -18.00 9.76 -0.72
N MET A 78 -16.78 10.27 -0.57
CA MET A 78 -15.91 10.64 -1.69
C MET A 78 -14.81 9.62 -2.00
N ALA A 79 -14.20 8.99 -0.98
CA ALA A 79 -13.09 8.05 -1.12
C ALA A 79 -13.58 6.62 -1.40
N ARG A 80 -14.37 6.45 -2.46
CA ARG A 80 -14.95 5.17 -2.84
C ARG A 80 -13.90 4.19 -3.35
N GLN A 81 -14.09 2.91 -3.01
CA GLN A 81 -13.30 1.79 -3.51
C GLN A 81 -14.02 1.09 -4.65
N ARG A 82 -13.26 0.47 -5.55
CA ARG A 82 -13.82 -0.43 -6.55
C ARG A 82 -14.47 -1.63 -5.87
N THR A 83 -15.64 -1.99 -6.34
CA THR A 83 -16.38 -3.17 -5.88
C THR A 83 -16.17 -4.37 -6.78
N ASP A 84 -15.72 -4.14 -8.00
CA ASP A 84 -15.58 -5.14 -9.06
C ASP A 84 -14.15 -5.73 -9.17
N LEU A 85 -13.18 -5.15 -8.45
CA LEU A 85 -11.80 -5.62 -8.48
C LEU A 85 -11.15 -5.52 -7.09
N ALA A 86 -10.63 -6.66 -6.62
CA ALA A 86 -9.73 -6.78 -5.48
C ALA A 86 -8.79 -7.97 -5.72
N TYR A 87 -7.62 -7.95 -5.07
CA TYR A 87 -6.65 -9.04 -5.12
C TYR A 87 -6.64 -9.78 -3.80
N GLU A 88 -7.05 -11.05 -3.81
CA GLU A 88 -7.04 -11.93 -2.65
C GLU A 88 -5.78 -12.81 -2.67
N PRO A 89 -5.19 -13.11 -1.50
CA PRO A 89 -3.97 -13.89 -1.46
C PRO A 89 -4.24 -15.35 -1.85
N ASP A 90 -3.40 -15.89 -2.71
CA ASP A 90 -3.32 -17.32 -2.96
C ASP A 90 -2.46 -17.98 -1.88
N VAL A 91 -3.04 -18.95 -1.15
CA VAL A 91 -2.38 -19.62 -0.02
C VAL A 91 -1.17 -20.43 -0.45
N ALA A 92 -1.18 -21.03 -1.64
CA ALA A 92 -0.06 -21.81 -2.14
C ALA A 92 1.11 -20.89 -2.49
N ASN A 93 0.84 -19.78 -3.17
CA ASN A 93 1.85 -18.77 -3.50
C ASN A 93 2.42 -18.13 -2.23
N ALA A 94 1.56 -17.73 -1.28
CA ALA A 94 1.98 -17.13 -0.02
C ALA A 94 3.01 -17.99 0.73
N ARG A 95 2.81 -19.32 0.77
CA ARG A 95 3.76 -20.26 1.39
C ARG A 95 5.10 -20.30 0.66
N GLN A 96 5.10 -20.20 -0.67
CA GLN A 96 6.33 -20.13 -1.45
C GLN A 96 7.05 -18.80 -1.20
N TYR A 97 6.30 -17.70 -1.15
CA TYR A 97 6.84 -16.39 -0.87
C TYR A 97 7.41 -16.26 0.53
N ASP A 98 6.85 -16.93 1.54
CA ASP A 98 7.46 -16.99 2.87
C ASP A 98 8.90 -17.52 2.81
N ASN A 99 9.11 -18.63 2.08
CA ASN A 99 10.44 -19.21 1.92
C ASN A 99 11.37 -18.24 1.21
N LEU A 100 10.93 -17.63 0.11
CA LEU A 100 11.71 -16.66 -0.66
C LEU A 100 12.04 -15.39 0.16
N TYR A 101 11.09 -14.95 0.99
CA TYR A 101 11.24 -13.76 1.81
C TYR A 101 12.37 -13.93 2.84
N THR A 102 12.60 -15.14 3.35
CA THR A 102 13.75 -15.40 4.23
C THR A 102 15.10 -15.10 3.55
N PHE A 103 15.24 -15.44 2.26
CA PHE A 103 16.45 -15.14 1.49
C PHE A 103 16.58 -13.65 1.21
N TYR A 104 15.47 -13.00 0.85
CA TYR A 104 15.42 -11.55 0.68
C TYR A 104 15.89 -10.82 1.96
N ARG A 105 15.41 -11.24 3.14
CA ARG A 105 15.80 -10.66 4.43
C ARG A 105 17.30 -10.80 4.71
N LYS A 106 17.88 -11.98 4.44
CA LYS A 106 19.34 -12.20 4.58
C LYS A 106 20.16 -11.29 3.67
N MET A 107 19.69 -11.06 2.44
CA MET A 107 20.38 -10.22 1.46
C MET A 107 20.28 -8.73 1.80
N THR A 108 19.14 -8.29 2.33
CA THR A 108 18.82 -6.87 2.57
C THR A 108 19.03 -6.40 4.00
N ASP A 109 19.65 -7.22 4.85
CA ASP A 109 20.09 -6.80 6.17
C ASP A 109 20.98 -5.54 6.04
N ALA A 110 20.70 -4.53 6.86
CA ALA A 110 21.43 -3.26 6.86
C ALA A 110 22.92 -3.46 7.20
N ASN A 111 23.24 -4.50 7.97
CA ASN A 111 24.61 -4.91 8.27
C ASN A 111 25.07 -6.10 7.41
N GLY A 112 24.30 -6.43 6.37
CA GLY A 112 24.54 -7.56 5.48
C GLY A 112 25.62 -7.29 4.44
N VAL A 113 26.06 -8.37 3.80
CA VAL A 113 27.14 -8.36 2.80
C VAL A 113 26.85 -7.37 1.66
N ILE A 114 25.60 -7.33 1.17
CA ILE A 114 25.23 -6.44 0.06
C ILE A 114 25.38 -4.97 0.45
N ALA A 115 24.90 -4.58 1.64
CA ALA A 115 25.00 -3.20 2.11
C ALA A 115 26.48 -2.77 2.24
N GLY A 116 27.32 -3.62 2.83
CA GLY A 116 28.76 -3.36 2.95
C GLY A 116 29.46 -3.16 1.60
N VAL A 117 29.21 -4.06 0.63
CA VAL A 117 29.77 -3.95 -0.72
C VAL A 117 29.30 -2.68 -1.42
N MET A 118 28.00 -2.39 -1.39
CA MET A 118 27.44 -1.20 -2.04
C MET A 118 27.97 0.11 -1.44
N HIS A 119 28.13 0.19 -0.12
CA HIS A 119 28.74 1.35 0.53
C HIS A 119 30.22 1.50 0.16
N GLY A 120 30.97 0.39 0.11
CA GLY A 120 32.35 0.38 -0.36
C GLY A 120 32.47 0.90 -1.79
N LEU A 121 31.66 0.37 -2.72
CA LEU A 121 31.64 0.80 -4.13
C LEU A 121 31.34 2.29 -4.28
N ARG A 122 30.44 2.86 -3.47
CA ARG A 122 30.12 4.29 -3.51
C ARG A 122 31.32 5.17 -3.18
N SER A 123 32.27 4.70 -2.36
CA SER A 123 33.47 5.47 -2.02
C SER A 123 34.45 5.67 -3.19
N PHE A 124 34.28 4.91 -4.27
CA PHE A 124 35.06 5.02 -5.51
C PHE A 124 34.38 5.89 -6.59
N ALA A 125 33.15 6.36 -6.37
CA ALA A 125 32.39 7.20 -7.29
C ALA A 125 32.33 8.65 -6.77
#